data_AF-A0A6I4VTC8-F1
#
_entry.id   AF-A0A6I4VTC8-F1
#
_cell.length_a   1.000
_cell.length_b   1.000
_cell.length_c   1.000
_cell.angle_alpha   90.00
_cell.angle_beta   90.00
_cell.angle_gamma   90.00
#
_symmetry.space_group_name_H-M   'P 1'
#
loop_
_entity.id
_entity.type
_entity.pdbx_description
1 polymer ?
#
loop_
_entity_poly.entity_id
_entity_poly.type
_entity_poly.pdbx_seq_one_letter_code
_entity_poly.pdbx_strand_id
1 'polypeptide(L)'
;MEGRFLPLKKSAYIRRTDTIELENVKDTLEYYRKMIRNTGKQLAWDYEAAAFPYTMEEKETEGAKYLLLTGKDPHQNNHMVIGVGQHEENERYYVQIVLPEDATHHDVAKGNEYAKFIAKQLKGELQLFNGRVMEF
;
A
#
# COMPACT_ATOMS: atom_id res chain seq x y z
N MET A 1 -2.30 32.53 -9.40
CA MET A 1 -1.71 31.44 -10.19
C MET A 1 -2.41 30.18 -9.79
N GLU A 2 -2.93 29.45 -10.77
CA GLU A 2 -3.94 28.41 -10.59
C GLU A 2 -3.61 27.39 -9.50
N GLY A 3 -4.61 27.14 -8.65
CA GLY A 3 -4.73 25.87 -7.95
C GLY A 3 -4.83 24.78 -9.00
N ARG A 4 -3.69 24.15 -9.30
CA ARG A 4 -3.64 22.89 -10.02
C ARG A 4 -4.54 21.94 -9.23
N PHE A 5 -5.72 21.64 -9.79
CA PHE A 5 -6.46 20.46 -9.41
C PHE A 5 -5.46 19.32 -9.44
N LEU A 6 -5.12 18.77 -8.27
CA LEU A 6 -4.37 17.55 -8.20
C LEU A 6 -5.29 16.50 -8.84
N PRO A 7 -4.95 15.98 -10.04
CA PRO A 7 -5.75 14.96 -10.70
C PRO A 7 -5.97 13.77 -9.75
N LEU A 8 -7.15 13.15 -9.87
CA LEU A 8 -7.71 12.17 -8.93
C LEU A 8 -6.73 11.02 -8.64
N LYS A 9 -5.93 11.18 -7.58
CA LYS A 9 -5.11 10.10 -7.02
C LYS A 9 -6.05 8.99 -6.57
N LYS A 10 -5.91 7.78 -7.13
CA LYS A 10 -6.69 6.62 -6.68
C LYS A 10 -6.13 6.21 -5.33
N SER A 11 -6.99 6.20 -4.31
CA SER A 11 -6.61 5.79 -2.96
C SER A 11 -7.44 4.63 -2.45
N ALA A 12 -6.78 3.74 -1.72
CA ALA A 12 -7.41 2.76 -0.85
C ALA A 12 -7.12 3.15 0.60
N TYR A 13 -8.06 2.86 1.49
CA TYR A 13 -8.00 3.23 2.90
C TYR A 13 -8.24 2.03 3.78
N ILE A 14 -7.45 1.88 4.83
CA ILE A 14 -7.68 0.90 5.90
C ILE A 14 -7.87 1.69 7.18
N ARG A 15 -9.03 1.57 7.84
CA ARG A 15 -9.39 2.38 9.01
C ARG A 15 -9.37 1.55 10.29
N ARG A 16 -8.90 2.17 11.37
CA ARG A 16 -8.87 1.62 12.73
C ARG A 16 -9.27 2.69 13.75
N THR A 17 -9.70 2.24 14.92
CA THR A 17 -10.02 3.11 16.06
C THR A 17 -8.83 3.30 17.00
N ASP A 18 -7.83 2.42 16.93
CA ASP A 18 -6.57 2.52 17.66
C ASP A 18 -5.44 3.01 16.75
N THR A 19 -4.37 3.48 17.38
CA THR A 19 -3.20 4.03 16.70
C THR A 19 -2.59 3.02 15.73
N ILE A 20 -2.26 3.49 14.53
CA ILE A 20 -1.48 2.75 13.54
C ILE A 20 -0.17 3.50 13.30
N GLU A 21 0.96 2.83 13.47
CA GLU A 21 2.26 3.36 13.11
C GLU A 21 2.70 2.84 11.74
N LEU A 22 3.52 3.64 11.04
CA LEU A 22 4.06 3.24 9.74
C LEU A 22 4.87 1.93 9.83
N GLU A 23 5.55 1.71 10.95
CA GLU A 23 6.31 0.47 11.19
C GLU A 23 5.41 -0.76 11.20
N ASN A 24 4.18 -0.68 11.72
CA ASN A 24 3.24 -1.80 11.69
C ASN A 24 2.87 -2.20 10.25
N VAL A 25 2.75 -1.21 9.36
CA VAL A 25 2.47 -1.41 7.94
C VAL A 25 3.67 -2.03 7.23
N LYS A 26 4.87 -1.53 7.52
CA LYS A 26 6.13 -2.04 6.99
C LYS A 26 6.38 -3.50 7.40
N ASP A 27 6.22 -3.81 8.68
CA ASP A 27 6.32 -5.17 9.21
C ASP A 27 5.33 -6.13 8.54
N THR A 28 4.12 -5.64 8.29
CA THR A 28 3.09 -6.40 7.57
C THR A 28 3.52 -6.72 6.13
N LEU A 29 4.09 -5.76 5.40
CA LEU A 29 4.58 -5.97 4.05
C LEU A 29 5.84 -6.87 4.02
N GLU A 30 6.74 -6.76 4.99
CA GLU A 30 7.87 -7.67 5.14
C GLU A 30 7.42 -9.10 5.46
N TYR A 31 6.40 -9.24 6.31
CA TYR A 31 5.79 -10.54 6.59
C TYR A 31 5.15 -11.16 5.33
N TYR A 32 4.45 -10.35 4.52
CA TYR A 32 3.93 -10.77 3.22
C TYR A 32 5.03 -11.28 2.29
N ARG A 33 6.14 -10.53 2.15
CA ARG A 33 7.32 -10.94 1.36
C ARG A 33 7.89 -12.27 1.85
N LYS A 34 8.05 -12.42 3.16
CA LYS A 34 8.57 -13.65 3.78
C LYS A 34 7.66 -14.85 3.53
N MET A 35 6.34 -14.66 3.63
CA MET A 35 5.35 -15.71 3.37
C MET A 35 5.46 -16.18 1.92
N ILE A 36 5.43 -15.26 0.97
CA ILE A 36 5.53 -15.57 -0.46
C ILE A 36 6.83 -16.28 -0.80
N ARG A 37 7.95 -15.82 -0.25
CA ARG A 37 9.24 -16.48 -0.44
C ARG A 37 9.21 -17.91 0.07
N ASN A 38 8.61 -18.16 1.24
CA ASN A 38 8.51 -19.50 1.79
C ASN A 38 7.58 -20.42 0.98
N THR A 39 6.47 -19.88 0.45
CA THR A 39 5.57 -20.60 -0.47
C THR A 39 6.24 -20.87 -1.82
N GLY A 40 7.10 -19.95 -2.28
CA GLY A 40 7.89 -20.05 -3.50
C GLY A 40 9.17 -20.87 -3.39
N LYS A 41 9.57 -21.41 -2.23
CA LYS A 41 10.82 -22.19 -2.12
C LYS A 41 10.88 -23.46 -3.00
N GLN A 42 9.76 -23.84 -3.63
CA GLN A 42 9.69 -24.92 -4.61
C GLN A 42 9.72 -24.43 -6.08
N LEU A 43 9.69 -23.11 -6.33
CA LEU A 43 9.62 -22.48 -7.65
C LEU A 43 10.62 -21.30 -7.69
N ALA A 44 11.62 -21.35 -8.56
CA ALA A 44 12.83 -20.52 -8.60
C ALA A 44 12.68 -18.98 -8.38
N TRP A 45 13.82 -18.30 -8.26
CA TRP A 45 14.00 -16.86 -7.97
C TRP A 45 13.03 -15.90 -8.68
N ASP A 46 12.60 -16.24 -9.90
CA ASP A 46 11.63 -15.47 -10.71
C ASP A 46 10.25 -15.33 -10.06
N TYR A 47 9.86 -16.28 -9.18
CA TYR A 47 8.57 -16.24 -8.48
C TYR A 47 8.51 -15.12 -7.44
N GLU A 48 9.62 -14.85 -6.73
CA GLU A 48 9.68 -13.76 -5.74
C GLU A 48 9.59 -12.39 -6.42
N ALA A 49 10.24 -12.23 -7.57
CA ALA A 49 10.19 -11.01 -8.36
C ALA A 49 8.78 -10.73 -8.90
N ALA A 50 8.06 -11.76 -9.36
CA ALA A 50 6.69 -11.62 -9.85
C ALA A 50 5.68 -11.36 -8.72
N ALA A 51 5.87 -11.99 -7.55
CA ALA A 51 4.91 -11.95 -6.46
C ALA A 51 5.04 -10.67 -5.58
N PHE A 52 6.25 -10.11 -5.45
CA PHE A 52 6.49 -8.77 -4.90
C PHE A 52 7.34 -7.94 -5.88
N PRO A 53 6.71 -7.32 -6.90
CA PRO A 53 7.42 -6.66 -8.00
C PRO A 53 7.92 -5.25 -7.68
N TYR A 54 8.05 -4.90 -6.39
CA TYR A 54 8.48 -3.58 -5.93
C TYR A 54 9.74 -3.67 -5.07
N THR A 55 10.56 -2.62 -5.08
CA THR A 55 11.44 -2.28 -3.97
C THR A 55 10.66 -1.42 -2.97
N MET A 56 11.00 -1.48 -1.69
CA MET A 56 10.32 -0.72 -0.63
C MET A 56 11.33 0.15 0.11
N GLU A 57 11.10 1.46 0.13
CA GLU A 57 11.92 2.46 0.80
C GLU A 57 11.07 3.28 1.78
N GLU A 58 11.58 3.54 2.99
CA GLU A 58 10.99 4.52 3.88
C GLU A 58 11.50 5.92 3.48
N LYS A 59 10.60 6.87 3.32
CA LYS A 59 10.89 8.25 2.97
C LYS A 59 10.17 9.20 3.91
N GLU A 60 10.67 10.43 3.97
CA GLU A 60 10.09 11.51 4.76
C GLU A 60 9.97 12.76 3.90
N THR A 61 8.84 13.46 4.00
CA THR A 61 8.63 14.74 3.34
C THR A 61 7.83 15.63 4.28
N GLU A 62 8.35 16.83 4.56
CA GLU A 62 7.71 17.79 5.48
C GLU A 62 7.41 17.19 6.87
N GLY A 63 8.27 16.29 7.36
CA GLY A 63 8.10 15.60 8.65
C GLY A 63 7.11 14.41 8.62
N ALA A 64 6.45 14.15 7.49
CA ALA A 64 5.57 13.00 7.31
C ALA A 64 6.33 11.82 6.68
N LYS A 65 6.37 10.69 7.39
CA LYS A 65 6.97 9.45 6.90
C LYS A 65 6.00 8.63 6.07
N TYR A 66 6.52 7.96 5.04
CA TYR A 66 5.77 7.06 4.17
C TYR A 66 6.66 5.96 3.60
N LEU A 67 6.05 4.89 3.12
CA LEU A 67 6.71 3.87 2.32
C LEU A 67 6.50 4.19 0.84
N LEU A 68 7.60 4.27 0.08
CA LEU A 68 7.57 4.29 -1.38
C LEU A 68 7.86 2.89 -1.89
N LEU A 69 6.92 2.34 -2.66
CA LEU A 69 7.10 1.08 -3.36
C LEU A 69 7.35 1.38 -4.84
N THR A 70 8.58 1.19 -5.32
CA THR A 70 8.98 1.45 -6.71
C THR A 70 9.02 0.15 -7.49
N GLY A 71 8.37 0.09 -8.66
CA GLY A 71 8.36 -1.10 -9.49
C GLY A 71 9.77 -1.48 -9.95
N LYS A 72 10.09 -2.78 -9.88
CA LYS A 72 11.38 -3.33 -10.35
C LYS A 72 11.49 -3.32 -11.88
N ASP A 73 10.34 -3.44 -12.55
CA ASP A 73 10.19 -3.28 -14.00
C ASP A 73 9.20 -2.12 -14.27
N PRO A 74 9.70 -0.93 -14.65
CA PRO A 74 8.87 0.24 -14.91
C PRO A 74 7.83 0.06 -16.02
N HIS A 75 7.99 -0.93 -16.90
CA HIS A 75 7.00 -1.24 -17.93
C HIS A 75 5.79 -2.01 -17.39
N GLN A 76 5.95 -2.69 -16.25
CA GLN A 76 4.89 -3.47 -15.61
C GLN A 76 4.27 -2.74 -14.42
N ASN A 77 5.10 -2.12 -13.58
CA ASN A 77 4.70 -1.46 -12.35
C ASN A 77 5.44 -0.13 -12.21
N ASN A 78 4.69 0.96 -11.95
CA ASN A 78 5.30 2.26 -11.75
C ASN A 78 5.75 2.43 -10.30
N HIS A 79 4.85 2.89 -9.43
CA HIS A 79 5.09 2.99 -8.00
C HIS A 79 3.78 3.14 -7.23
N MET A 80 3.85 3.01 -5.91
CA MET A 80 2.78 3.38 -4.99
C MET A 80 3.35 3.97 -3.70
N VAL A 81 2.56 4.82 -3.05
CA VAL A 81 2.92 5.42 -1.76
C VAL A 81 1.99 4.89 -0.69
N ILE A 82 2.54 4.52 0.45
CA ILE A 82 1.78 4.03 1.60
C ILE A 82 2.12 4.89 2.80
N GLY A 83 1.11 5.57 3.36
CA GLY A 83 1.26 6.42 4.52
C GLY A 83 0.27 6.04 5.63
N VAL A 84 0.51 6.58 6.82
CA VAL A 84 -0.44 6.54 7.93
C VAL A 84 -0.87 7.95 8.30
N GLY A 85 -2.11 8.09 8.76
CA GLY A 85 -2.65 9.37 9.21
C GLY A 85 -3.77 9.19 10.21
N GLN A 86 -4.26 10.31 10.73
CA GLN A 86 -5.39 10.37 11.64
C GLN A 86 -6.39 11.39 11.11
N HIS A 87 -7.68 11.05 11.10
CA HIS A 87 -8.74 12.03 10.86
C HIS A 87 -8.99 12.82 12.15
N GLU A 88 -8.80 14.14 12.10
CA GLU A 88 -9.01 15.04 13.24
C GLU A 88 -10.45 15.00 13.77
N GLU A 89 -11.44 14.79 12.90
CA GLU A 89 -12.86 14.85 13.28
C GLU A 89 -13.36 13.62 14.05
N ASN A 90 -12.77 12.45 13.82
CA ASN A 90 -13.33 11.16 14.29
C ASN A 90 -12.32 10.28 15.04
N GLU A 91 -11.13 10.79 15.33
CA GLU A 91 -10.00 10.07 15.95
C GLU A 91 -9.64 8.74 15.25
N ARG A 92 -10.08 8.55 14.00
CA ARG A 92 -9.81 7.31 13.25
C ARG A 92 -8.44 7.39 12.62
N TYR A 93 -7.59 6.45 12.98
CA TYR A 93 -6.32 6.21 12.31
C TYR A 93 -6.57 5.47 11.00
N TYR A 94 -5.75 5.77 9.99
CA TYR A 94 -5.85 5.12 8.71
C TYR A 94 -4.50 4.84 8.09
N VAL A 95 -4.43 3.75 7.34
CA VAL A 95 -3.42 3.53 6.31
C VAL A 95 -4.01 3.99 4.99
N GLN A 96 -3.27 4.82 4.25
CA GLN A 96 -3.62 5.21 2.89
C GLN A 96 -2.63 4.62 1.90
N ILE A 97 -3.14 3.97 0.87
CA ILE A 97 -2.35 3.53 -0.28
C ILE A 97 -2.74 4.41 -1.45
N VAL A 98 -1.75 5.04 -2.08
CA VAL A 98 -1.92 5.98 -3.18
C VAL A 98 -1.24 5.44 -4.44
N LEU A 99 -1.99 5.40 -5.53
CA LEU A 99 -1.46 5.14 -6.86
C LEU A 99 -1.33 6.45 -7.65
N PRO A 100 -0.25 6.64 -8.42
CA PRO A 100 -0.15 7.76 -9.35
C PRO A 100 -1.18 7.61 -10.49
N GLU A 101 -1.40 8.66 -11.27
CA GLU A 101 -2.36 8.64 -12.38
C GLU A 101 -2.01 7.65 -13.47
N ASP A 102 -0.71 7.51 -13.73
CA ASP A 102 -0.11 6.62 -14.72
C ASP A 102 0.10 5.20 -14.17
N ALA A 103 -0.50 4.88 -13.01
CA ALA A 103 -0.46 3.54 -12.44
C ALA A 103 -1.04 2.51 -13.41
N THR A 104 -0.32 1.41 -13.59
CA THR A 104 -0.73 0.34 -14.50
C THR A 104 -1.88 -0.47 -13.92
N HIS A 105 -2.52 -1.31 -14.74
CA HIS A 105 -3.48 -2.29 -14.24
C HIS A 105 -2.86 -3.24 -13.21
N HIS A 106 -1.56 -3.55 -13.33
CA HIS A 106 -0.83 -4.36 -12.36
C HIS A 106 -0.63 -3.63 -11.03
N ASP A 107 -0.39 -2.32 -11.06
CA ASP A 107 -0.30 -1.50 -9.84
C ASP A 107 -1.62 -1.50 -9.06
N VAL A 108 -2.74 -1.36 -9.75
CA VAL A 108 -4.08 -1.44 -9.12
C VAL A 108 -4.33 -2.83 -8.53
N ALA A 109 -3.96 -3.89 -9.24
CA ALA A 109 -4.13 -5.26 -8.76
C ALA A 109 -3.29 -5.53 -7.50
N LYS A 110 -2.00 -5.18 -7.54
CA LYS A 110 -1.07 -5.36 -6.41
C LYS A 110 -1.42 -4.45 -5.23
N GLY A 111 -1.80 -3.20 -5.47
CA GLY A 111 -2.27 -2.31 -4.43
C GLY A 111 -3.51 -2.87 -3.71
N ASN A 112 -4.48 -3.43 -4.44
CA ASN A 112 -5.65 -4.09 -3.83
C ASN A 112 -5.27 -5.34 -3.03
N GLU A 113 -4.29 -6.10 -3.51
CA GLU A 113 -3.77 -7.28 -2.82
C GLU A 113 -3.11 -6.88 -1.48
N TYR A 114 -2.21 -5.89 -1.51
CA TYR A 114 -1.56 -5.36 -0.32
C TYR A 114 -2.56 -4.75 0.64
N ALA A 115 -3.54 -3.99 0.15
CA ALA A 115 -4.58 -3.39 0.99
C ALA A 115 -5.37 -4.44 1.76
N LYS A 116 -5.77 -5.54 1.11
CA LYS A 116 -6.46 -6.68 1.75
C LYS A 116 -5.56 -7.37 2.76
N PHE A 117 -4.29 -7.56 2.44
CA PHE A 117 -3.36 -8.21 3.36
C PHE A 117 -3.14 -7.37 4.61
N ILE A 118 -2.89 -6.07 4.46
CA ILE A 118 -2.71 -5.13 5.56
C ILE A 118 -3.97 -5.05 6.41
N ALA A 119 -5.14 -4.88 5.79
CA ALA A 119 -6.42 -4.85 6.50
C ALA A 119 -6.65 -6.11 7.35
N LYS A 120 -6.31 -7.28 6.82
CA LYS A 120 -6.43 -8.54 7.54
C LYS A 120 -5.48 -8.65 8.73
N GLN A 121 -4.22 -8.19 8.61
CA GLN A 121 -3.28 -8.21 9.73
C GLN A 121 -3.66 -7.19 10.81
N LEU A 122 -4.09 -6.01 10.40
CA LEU A 122 -4.48 -4.92 11.30
C LEU A 122 -5.92 -5.07 11.83
N LYS A 123 -6.74 -5.99 11.29
CA LYS A 123 -8.18 -6.13 11.59
C LYS A 123 -8.94 -4.82 11.40
N GLY A 124 -8.77 -4.22 10.22
CA GLY A 124 -9.31 -2.91 9.89
C GLY A 124 -10.39 -2.97 8.81
N GLU A 125 -11.20 -1.91 8.75
CA GLU A 125 -12.16 -1.67 7.67
C GLU A 125 -11.39 -1.23 6.41
N LEU A 126 -11.48 -2.00 5.33
CA LEU A 126 -10.83 -1.71 4.06
C LEU A 126 -11.80 -1.11 3.05
N GLN A 127 -11.48 0.06 2.52
CA GLN A 127 -12.04 0.60 1.30
C GLN A 127 -11.04 0.43 0.15
N LEU A 128 -11.41 -0.35 -0.87
CA LEU A 128 -10.61 -0.57 -2.09
C LEU A 128 -10.60 0.67 -2.99
N PHE A 129 -9.69 0.69 -3.99
CA PHE A 129 -9.58 1.81 -4.95
C PHE A 129 -10.87 2.10 -5.75
N ASN A 130 -11.77 1.13 -5.86
CA ASN A 130 -13.06 1.28 -6.53
C ASN A 130 -14.20 1.66 -5.56
N GLY A 131 -13.89 1.95 -4.29
CA GLY A 131 -14.87 2.33 -3.28
C GLY A 131 -15.55 1.18 -2.55
N ARG A 132 -15.34 -0.09 -2.95
CA ARG A 132 -15.92 -1.23 -2.23
C ARG A 132 -15.32 -1.33 -0.83
N VAL A 133 -16.18 -1.53 0.16
CA VAL A 133 -15.80 -1.69 1.57
C VAL A 133 -15.81 -3.17 1.99
N MET A 134 -14.88 -3.57 2.86
CA MET A 134 -14.72 -4.90 3.44
C MET A 134 -14.29 -4.78 4.91
N GLU A 135 -14.86 -5.61 5.78
CA GLU A 135 -14.47 -5.72 7.20
C GLU A 135 -13.59 -6.95 7.42
N PHE A 136 -12.59 -6.86 8.31
CA PHE A 136 -11.63 -7.93 8.63
C PHE A 136 -11.39 -8.12 10.11
#